data_AF-A0A1A8K0J3-F1
#
_entry.id   AF-A0A1A8K0J3-F1
#
_cell.length_a   1.000
_cell.length_b   1.000
_cell.length_c   1.000
_cell.angle_alpha   90.00
_cell.angle_beta   90.00
_cell.angle_gamma   90.00
#
_symmetry.space_group_name_H-M   'P 1'
#
loop_
_entity.id
_entity.type
_entity.pdbx_description
1 polymer ?
#
loop_
_entity_poly.entity_id
_entity_poly.type
_entity_poly.pdbx_seq_one_letter_code
_entity_poly.pdbx_strand_id
1 'polypeptide(L)' 'EQTSVHEVLKYFGQSYRVPLEVCRLIHVRVALRGSLTLEQLNVDKRLWDFQEKLISNVDKVLGKLGFLMSEN' A
#
# COMPACT_ATOMS: atom_id res chain seq x y z
N GLU A 1 8.37 1.44 29.79
CA GLU A 1 7.86 1.84 28.47
C GLU A 1 7.57 0.61 27.65
N GLN A 2 6.38 0.50 27.06
CA GLN A 2 6.00 -0.64 26.23
C GLN A 2 5.86 -0.13 24.80
N THR A 3 6.93 -0.21 24.01
CA THR A 3 6.89 0.08 22.58
C THR A 3 6.06 -1.00 21.89
N SER A 4 5.04 -0.58 21.13
CA SER A 4 4.21 -1.48 20.32
C SER A 4 5.10 -2.34 19.42
N VAL A 5 4.87 -3.65 19.40
CA VAL A 5 5.63 -4.62 18.58
C VAL A 5 5.69 -4.22 17.10
N HIS A 6 4.67 -3.50 16.63
CA HIS A 6 4.58 -2.98 15.27
C HIS A 6 5.62 -1.89 14.94
N GLU A 7 6.12 -1.14 15.93
CA GLU A 7 7.16 -0.14 15.68
C GLU A 7 8.54 -0.77 15.53
N VAL A 8 8.84 -1.79 16.34
CA VAL A 8 10.12 -2.50 16.30
C VAL A 8 10.34 -3.17 14.94
N LEU A 9 9.29 -3.76 14.37
CA LEU A 9 9.35 -4.39 13.05
C LEU A 9 9.60 -3.41 11.90
N LYS A 10 9.27 -2.12 12.04
CA LYS A 10 9.56 -1.12 10.99
C LYS A 10 11.06 -0.85 10.82
N TYR A 11 11.84 -1.08 11.87
CA TYR A 11 13.29 -0.88 11.86
C TYR A 11 14.05 -2.19 11.61
N PHE A 12 13.35 -3.32 11.57
CA PHE A 12 13.94 -4.63 11.36
C PHE A 12 13.88 -5.00 9.87
N GLY A 13 14.96 -4.70 9.14
CA GLY A 13 15.09 -5.03 7.71
C GLY A 13 15.93 -4.02 6.94
N GLN A 14 16.25 -4.35 5.68
CA GLN A 14 16.93 -3.42 4.80
C GLN A 14 15.94 -2.37 4.27
N SER A 15 16.23 -1.09 4.49
CA SER A 15 15.46 0.02 3.95
C SER A 15 15.98 0.42 2.56
N TYR A 16 15.10 0.52 1.58
CA TYR A 16 15.44 0.96 0.23
C TYR A 16 14.76 2.29 -0.09
N ARG A 17 15.55 3.27 -0.54
CA ARG A 17 15.02 4.55 -1.01
C ARG A 17 14.59 4.41 -2.46
N VAL A 18 13.28 4.35 -2.69
CA VAL A 18 12.72 4.25 -4.04
C VAL A 18 12.45 5.67 -4.59
N PRO A 19 12.92 6.01 -5.81
CA PRO A 19 12.61 7.28 -6.46
C PRO A 19 11.10 7.46 -6.68
N LEU A 20 10.61 8.69 -6.56
CA LEU A 20 9.18 9.03 -6.71
C LEU A 20 8.62 8.64 -8.09
N GLU A 21 9.45 8.71 -9.12
CA GLU A 21 9.10 8.35 -10.51
C GLU A 21 8.76 6.86 -10.68
N VAL A 22 9.28 6.01 -9.79
CA VAL A 22 9.07 4.55 -9.80
C VAL A 22 7.96 4.15 -8.82
N CYS A 23 7.64 5.00 -7.85
CA CYS A 23 6.76 4.65 -6.75
C CYS A 23 5.37 5.29 -6.90
N ARG A 24 4.37 4.50 -7.32
CA ARG A 24 2.96 4.81 -7.03
C ARG A 24 2.64 4.38 -5.59
N LEU A 25 3.08 5.19 -4.63
CA LEU A 25 2.78 4.99 -3.21
C LEU A 25 1.29 5.28 -2.97
N ILE A 26 0.43 4.24 -3.00
CA ILE A 26 -0.92 4.35 -2.42
C ILE A 26 -0.74 4.28 -0.92
N HIS A 27 -0.82 5.45 -0.33
CA HIS A 27 -0.39 5.66 1.02
C HIS A 27 -1.58 5.86 1.95
N VAL A 28 -2.04 4.78 2.59
CA VAL A 28 -3.14 4.81 3.55
C VAL A 28 -2.61 5.20 4.94
N ARG A 29 -2.09 6.43 5.09
CA ARG A 29 -1.82 7.03 6.41
C ARG A 29 -2.93 8.02 6.77
N VAL A 30 -3.09 8.24 8.08
CA VAL A 30 -3.85 9.37 8.65
C VAL A 30 -3.33 10.68 8.03
N ALA A 31 -4.17 11.71 7.95
CA ALA A 31 -3.82 13.01 7.38
C ALA A 31 -2.43 13.48 7.86
N LEU A 32 -1.48 13.63 6.93
CA LEU A 32 -0.11 14.09 7.23
C LEU A 32 -0.08 15.57 7.68
N ARG A 33 -1.15 16.31 7.42
CA ARG A 33 -1.40 17.59 8.08
C ARG A 33 -2.18 17.29 9.35
N GLY A 34 -1.53 17.40 10.51
CA GLY A 34 -2.17 17.11 11.80
C GLY A 34 -3.41 17.95 12.11
N SER A 35 -3.66 19.03 11.35
CA SER A 35 -4.87 19.85 11.43
C SER A 35 -6.05 19.32 10.60
N LEU A 36 -5.82 18.36 9.71
CA LEU A 36 -6.87 17.79 8.86
C LEU A 36 -7.46 16.55 9.54
N THR A 37 -8.79 16.53 9.65
CA THR A 37 -9.53 15.33 10.08
C THR A 37 -9.82 14.42 8.88
N LEU A 38 -10.21 13.17 9.14
CA LEU A 38 -10.52 12.20 8.08
C LEU A 38 -11.65 12.67 7.17
N GLU A 39 -12.65 13.37 7.73
CA GLU A 39 -13.81 13.88 6.98
C GLU A 39 -13.44 15.03 6.03
N GLN A 40 -12.31 15.70 6.27
CA GLN A 40 -11.80 16.79 5.44
C GLN A 40 -10.94 16.30 4.27
N LEU A 41 -10.66 15.00 4.19
CA LEU A 41 -9.89 14.42 3.10
C LEU A 41 -10.79 14.06 1.91
N ASN A 42 -10.33 14.43 0.71
CA ASN A 42 -11.00 14.00 -0.52
C ASN A 42 -10.69 12.53 -0.80
N VAL A 43 -11.74 11.73 -0.95
CA VAL A 43 -11.62 10.34 -1.38
C VAL A 43 -11.36 10.31 -2.89
N ASP A 44 -10.14 9.92 -3.29
CA ASP A 44 -9.83 9.66 -4.69
C ASP A 44 -10.42 8.30 -5.11
N LYS A 45 -11.39 8.34 -6.03
CA LYS A 45 -12.05 7.14 -6.57
C LYS A 45 -11.50 6.70 -7.92
N ARG A 46 -10.48 7.36 -8.48
CA ARG A 46 -9.96 7.07 -9.82
C ARG A 46 -9.43 5.64 -9.98
N LEU A 47 -8.99 5.02 -8.88
CA LEU A 47 -8.60 3.61 -8.88
C LEU A 47 -9.79 2.67 -9.13
N TRP A 48 -11.00 3.06 -8.72
CA TRP A 48 -12.22 2.28 -8.95
C TRP A 48 -12.67 2.27 -10.41
N ASP A 49 -12.27 3.26 -11.21
CA ASP A 49 -12.53 3.25 -12.65
C ASP A 49 -11.93 2.02 -13.35
N PHE A 50 -10.93 1.38 -12.72
CA PHE A 50 -10.26 0.19 -13.23
C PHE A 50 -10.69 -1.10 -12.54
N GLN A 51 -11.71 -1.08 -11.68
CA GLN A 51 -12.07 -2.20 -10.80
C GLN A 51 -12.24 -3.54 -11.54
N GLU A 52 -12.86 -3.51 -12.71
CA GLU A 52 -13.13 -4.71 -13.52
C GLU A 52 -11.85 -5.41 -13.97
N LYS A 53 -10.77 -4.65 -14.17
CA LYS A 53 -9.49 -5.15 -14.69
C LYS A 53 -8.41 -5.20 -13.61
N LEU A 54 -8.57 -4.45 -12.52
CA LEU A 54 -7.56 -4.28 -11.48
C LEU A 54 -7.23 -5.61 -10.82
N ILE A 55 -8.24 -6.34 -10.34
CA ILE A 55 -8.07 -7.62 -9.64
C ILE A 55 -7.38 -8.64 -10.57
N SER A 56 -7.92 -8.85 -11.77
CA SER A 56 -7.35 -9.80 -12.73
C SER A 56 -5.90 -9.48 -13.12
N ASN A 57 -5.55 -8.19 -13.25
CA ASN A 57 -4.18 -7.80 -13.58
C ASN A 57 -3.23 -7.95 -12.39
N VAL A 58 -3.69 -7.67 -11.17
CA VAL A 58 -2.93 -7.93 -9.93
C VAL A 58 -2.66 -9.43 -9.81
N ASP A 59 -3.67 -10.27 -9.98
CA ASP A 59 -3.53 -11.73 -9.90
C ASP A 59 -2.55 -12.26 -10.95
N LYS A 60 -2.62 -11.77 -12.19
CA LYS A 60 -1.66 -12.14 -13.24
C LYS A 60 -0.22 -11.81 -12.85
N VAL A 61 0.01 -10.65 -12.23
CA VAL A 61 1.35 -10.25 -11.79
C VAL A 61 1.81 -11.10 -10.62
N LEU A 62 0.95 -11.33 -9.63
CA LEU A 62 1.27 -12.17 -8.47
C LEU A 62 1.55 -13.62 -8.90
N GLY A 63 0.80 -14.17 -9.85
CA GLY A 63 1.06 -15.49 -10.43
C GLY A 63 2.40 -15.57 -11.17
N LYS A 64 2.75 -14.55 -11.97
CA LYS A 64 4.06 -14.48 -12.65
C LYS A 64 5.24 -14.43 -11.68
N LEU A 65 5.04 -13.80 -10.53
CA LEU A 65 6.06 -13.65 -9.50
C LEU A 65 6.08 -14.84 -8.51
N GLY A 66 5.20 -15.83 -8.69
CA GLY A 66 5.10 -17.00 -7.81
C GLY A 66 4.50 -16.71 -6.43
N PHE A 67 3.82 -15.57 -6.26
CA PHE A 67 3.16 -15.20 -5.00
C PHE A 67 1.74 -15.75 -4.86
N LEU A 68 1.10 -16.14 -5.97
CA LEU A 68 -0.14 -16.91 -5.95
C LEU A 68 0.20 -18.39 -6.11
N MET A 69 0.17 -19.12 -5.00
CA MET A 69 0.18 -20.58 -5.00
C MET A 69 -1.24 -21.05 -5.33
N SER A 70 -1.42 -21.89 -6.33
CA SER A 70 -2.67 -22.64 -6.44
C SER A 70 -2.73 -23.61 -5.26
N GLU A 71 -3.71 -23.43 -4.37
CA GLU A 71 -4.07 -24.52 -3.45
C GLU A 71 -4.54 -25.69 -4.32
N ASN A 72 -3.79 -26.80 -4.27
CA ASN A 72 -4.16 -28.09 -4.83
C ASN A 72 -5.24 -28.76 -3.98
#